data_AF-A0A9N8DEH3-F1
#
_entry.id   AF-A0A9N8DEH3-F1
#
_cell.length_a   1.000
_cell.length_b   1.000
_cell.length_c   1.000
_cell.angle_alpha   90.00
_cell.angle_beta   90.00
_cell.angle_gamma   90.00
#
_symmetry.space_group_name_H-M   'P 1'
#
loop_
_entity.id
_entity.type
_entity.pdbx_description
1 polymer ?
#
loop_
_entity_poly.entity_id
_entity_poly.type
_entity_poly.pdbx_seq_one_letter_code
_entity_poly.pdbx_strand_id
1 'polypeptide(L)'
;MRTFLLSTTTILLLGSCAAQTVSALKIPTNPTTPTKSSSALLSIPRGGAGPLDAHANTVAKTALALGGIQGAFNLLCAEAVLEGYGWSTSNAQNVIAVKGAGFAALANTWMNYQYLVAGADSNTALCSGLAVHWIGGLAALINKDPAKTGTKASGVAAWLAIDSAVLYGLSKNADWATNYGIKAIAVLALLSGGLMAADPARGLQLYGRNAAAPPLSTETALMVEAHGAILSGGGAMMLAVASGIEATKVVGYAFIPFTLALIKSVFITKQYQKAGMDTAPFIGWIAMTAVFVGTLCF
;
A
#
# COMPACT_ATOMS: atom_id res chain seq x y z
N MET A 1 -12.30 -11.42 -23.65
CA MET A 1 -12.49 -12.55 -22.69
C MET A 1 -11.21 -13.36 -22.43
N ARG A 2 -10.36 -13.69 -23.42
CA ARG A 2 -9.10 -14.43 -23.17
C ARG A 2 -8.05 -13.70 -22.32
N THR A 3 -8.04 -12.37 -22.31
CA THR A 3 -7.14 -11.54 -21.47
C THR A 3 -7.55 -11.47 -20.00
N PHE A 4 -8.83 -11.70 -19.68
CA PHE A 4 -9.36 -11.66 -18.32
C PHE A 4 -9.09 -12.97 -17.55
N LEU A 5 -8.99 -14.09 -18.27
CA LEU A 5 -8.59 -15.40 -17.71
C LEU A 5 -7.10 -15.45 -17.33
N LEU A 6 -6.22 -14.75 -18.06
CA LEU A 6 -4.79 -14.71 -17.70
C LEU A 6 -4.52 -13.98 -16.38
N SER A 7 -5.28 -12.92 -16.04
CA SER A 7 -5.10 -12.18 -14.79
C SER A 7 -5.51 -12.99 -13.55
N THR A 8 -6.56 -13.81 -13.65
CA THR A 8 -7.03 -14.63 -12.51
C THR A 8 -6.08 -15.79 -12.22
N THR A 9 -5.49 -16.39 -13.26
CA THR A 9 -4.50 -17.48 -13.11
C THR A 9 -3.20 -16.96 -12.48
N THR A 10 -2.74 -15.75 -12.83
CA THR A 10 -1.54 -15.14 -12.23
C THR A 10 -1.74 -14.80 -10.75
N ILE A 11 -2.93 -14.31 -10.36
CA ILE A 11 -3.27 -14.02 -8.96
C ILE A 11 -3.35 -15.31 -8.13
N LEU A 12 -3.91 -16.39 -8.69
CA LEU A 12 -3.93 -17.71 -8.04
C LEU A 12 -2.52 -18.33 -7.92
N LEU A 13 -1.67 -18.13 -8.93
CA LEU A 13 -0.27 -18.59 -8.90
C LEU A 13 0.56 -17.84 -7.85
N LEU A 14 0.38 -16.52 -7.70
CA LEU A 14 1.01 -15.73 -6.65
C LEU A 14 0.54 -16.15 -5.23
N GLY A 15 -0.75 -16.47 -5.08
CA GLY A 15 -1.30 -17.05 -3.84
C GLY A 15 -0.69 -18.42 -3.51
N SER A 16 -0.45 -19.27 -4.52
CA SER A 16 0.12 -20.61 -4.30
C SER A 16 1.61 -20.60 -3.94
N CYS A 17 2.40 -19.68 -4.51
CA CYS A 17 3.80 -19.47 -4.12
C CYS A 17 3.93 -18.90 -2.70
N ALA A 18 3.01 -18.01 -2.30
CA ALA A 18 2.98 -17.48 -0.94
C ALA A 18 2.56 -18.55 0.09
N ALA A 19 1.62 -19.43 -0.25
CA ALA A 19 1.22 -20.55 0.62
C ALA A 19 2.38 -21.52 0.89
N GLN A 20 3.20 -21.83 -0.12
CA GLN A 20 4.40 -22.66 0.06
C GLN A 20 5.45 -21.97 0.94
N THR A 21 5.64 -20.65 0.78
CA THR A 21 6.59 -19.86 1.58
C THR A 21 6.13 -19.72 3.05
N VAL A 22 4.83 -19.54 3.29
CA VAL A 22 4.23 -19.50 4.64
C VAL A 22 4.25 -20.88 5.29
N SER A 23 4.07 -21.97 4.53
CA SER A 23 4.20 -23.34 5.07
C SER A 23 5.63 -23.74 5.44
N ALA A 24 6.65 -23.02 4.93
CA ALA A 24 8.04 -23.16 5.35
C ALA A 24 8.35 -22.41 6.66
N LEU A 25 7.50 -21.45 7.06
CA LEU A 25 7.51 -20.76 8.36
C LEU A 25 6.79 -21.61 9.42
N LYS A 26 7.26 -22.85 9.64
CA LYS A 26 6.85 -23.61 10.83
C LYS A 26 7.49 -22.95 12.06
N ILE A 27 6.67 -22.28 12.86
CA ILE A 27 7.05 -21.85 14.21
C ILE A 27 7.41 -23.12 15.00
N PRO A 28 8.65 -23.28 15.48
CA PRO A 28 9.03 -24.47 16.25
C PRO A 28 8.19 -24.53 17.53
N THR A 29 7.42 -25.60 17.70
CA THR A 29 6.55 -25.81 18.87
C THR A 29 7.29 -26.33 20.09
N ASN A 30 8.62 -26.28 20.12
CA ASN A 30 9.42 -26.75 21.25
C ASN A 30 10.47 -25.70 21.67
N PRO A 31 10.44 -25.23 22.93
CA PRO A 31 11.45 -24.32 23.46
C PRO A 31 12.68 -25.13 23.86
N THR A 32 13.58 -25.41 22.91
CA THR A 32 14.91 -25.91 23.27
C THR A 32 15.86 -24.74 23.48
N THR A 33 16.40 -24.71 24.69
CA THR A 33 17.53 -23.96 25.26
C THR A 33 18.30 -23.01 24.32
N PRO A 34 18.52 -21.73 24.70
CA PRO A 34 19.25 -20.77 23.87
C PRO A 34 20.72 -21.19 23.75
N THR A 35 21.11 -21.72 22.59
CA THR A 35 22.52 -21.86 22.23
C THR A 35 23.10 -20.48 21.96
N LYS A 36 24.25 -20.19 22.59
CA LYS A 36 25.06 -18.99 22.41
C LYS A 36 25.31 -18.68 20.92
N SER A 37 24.52 -17.80 20.32
CA SER A 37 24.86 -17.15 19.04
C SER A 37 24.42 -15.68 18.99
N SER A 38 24.29 -15.02 20.14
CA SER A 38 23.87 -13.61 20.24
C SER A 38 24.91 -12.61 19.70
N SER A 39 26.12 -13.05 19.35
CA SER A 39 27.13 -12.19 18.71
C SER A 39 27.06 -12.16 17.18
N ALA A 40 26.38 -13.12 16.54
CA ALA A 40 26.25 -13.16 15.08
C ALA A 40 25.10 -12.29 14.54
N LEU A 41 24.12 -11.95 15.37
CA LEU A 41 23.01 -11.04 15.03
C LEU A 41 23.42 -9.55 15.08
N LEU A 42 24.60 -9.23 15.63
CA LEU A 42 25.08 -7.86 15.82
C LEU A 42 26.25 -7.47 14.91
N SER A 43 26.81 -8.39 14.13
CA SER A 43 27.74 -8.04 13.06
C SER A 43 26.96 -7.76 11.79
N ILE A 44 26.54 -6.49 11.58
CA ILE A 44 26.01 -6.00 10.31
C ILE A 44 27.21 -5.47 9.50
N PRO A 45 27.82 -6.23 8.58
CA PRO A 45 28.78 -5.68 7.65
C PRO A 45 28.05 -4.81 6.63
N ARG A 46 28.35 -3.51 6.63
CA ARG A 46 27.95 -2.57 5.59
C ARG A 46 28.76 -2.82 4.32
N GLY A 47 28.06 -3.06 3.22
CA GLY A 47 28.54 -2.82 1.85
C GLY A 47 29.13 -4.02 1.13
N GLY A 48 28.47 -4.42 0.03
CA GLY A 48 29.04 -5.21 -1.06
C GLY A 48 28.53 -6.66 -1.14
N ALA A 49 27.72 -6.94 -2.16
CA ALA A 49 27.50 -8.25 -2.82
C ALA A 49 27.66 -9.49 -1.92
N GLY A 50 26.95 -9.51 -0.79
CA GLY A 50 27.09 -10.52 0.24
C GLY A 50 25.77 -11.24 0.55
N PRO A 51 25.77 -12.21 1.49
CA PRO A 51 24.55 -12.92 1.93
C PRO A 51 23.43 -11.99 2.47
N LEU A 52 23.75 -10.72 2.77
CA LEU A 52 22.79 -9.69 3.12
C LEU A 52 21.97 -9.18 1.92
N ASP A 53 22.50 -9.18 0.70
CA ASP A 53 21.74 -8.77 -0.49
C ASP A 53 20.69 -9.82 -0.87
N ALA A 54 21.03 -11.11 -0.68
CA ALA A 54 20.07 -12.20 -0.77
C ALA A 54 18.96 -12.08 0.29
N HIS A 55 19.31 -11.60 1.47
CA HIS A 55 18.35 -11.32 2.55
C HIS A 55 17.44 -10.13 2.21
N ALA A 56 17.99 -8.99 1.79
CA ALA A 56 17.20 -7.80 1.42
C ALA A 56 16.24 -8.09 0.26
N ASN A 57 16.68 -8.81 -0.77
CA ASN A 57 15.83 -9.18 -1.89
C ASN A 57 14.68 -10.11 -1.44
N THR A 58 14.97 -11.08 -0.56
CA THR A 58 13.97 -11.98 0.01
C THR A 58 12.95 -11.22 0.87
N VAL A 59 13.41 -10.30 1.71
CA VAL A 59 12.54 -9.44 2.53
C VAL A 59 11.68 -8.55 1.64
N ALA A 60 12.24 -7.91 0.61
CA ALA A 60 11.50 -7.07 -0.32
C ALA A 60 10.42 -7.86 -1.08
N LYS A 61 10.73 -9.06 -1.57
CA LYS A 61 9.76 -9.95 -2.22
C LYS A 61 8.67 -10.43 -1.26
N THR A 62 9.01 -10.68 0.00
CA THR A 62 8.04 -11.07 1.03
C THR A 62 7.09 -9.92 1.34
N ALA A 63 7.63 -8.71 1.54
CA ALA A 63 6.85 -7.49 1.76
C ALA A 63 5.91 -7.20 0.57
N LEU A 64 6.43 -7.37 -0.65
CA LEU A 64 5.66 -7.26 -1.89
C LEU A 64 4.50 -8.26 -1.95
N ALA A 65 4.77 -9.53 -1.68
CA ALA A 65 3.76 -10.60 -1.71
C ALA A 65 2.64 -10.33 -0.69
N LEU A 66 3.01 -9.95 0.54
CA LEU A 66 2.05 -9.61 1.59
C LEU A 66 1.20 -8.39 1.22
N GLY A 67 1.82 -7.33 0.69
CA GLY A 67 1.10 -6.15 0.19
C GLY A 67 0.12 -6.50 -0.94
N GLY A 68 0.53 -7.40 -1.83
CA GLY A 68 -0.30 -7.87 -2.94
C GLY A 68 -1.50 -8.68 -2.48
N ILE A 69 -1.29 -9.63 -1.56
CA ILE A 69 -2.36 -10.44 -0.96
C ILE A 69 -3.34 -9.53 -0.20
N GLN A 70 -2.83 -8.63 0.64
CA GLN A 70 -3.68 -7.68 1.38
C GLN A 70 -4.48 -6.79 0.42
N GLY A 71 -3.83 -6.28 -0.64
CA GLY A 71 -4.48 -5.45 -1.64
C GLY A 71 -5.61 -6.20 -2.37
N ALA A 72 -5.36 -7.45 -2.76
CA ALA A 72 -6.35 -8.31 -3.39
C ALA A 72 -7.53 -8.62 -2.44
N PHE A 73 -7.26 -8.96 -1.18
CA PHE A 73 -8.29 -9.20 -0.17
C PHE A 73 -9.15 -7.96 0.07
N ASN A 74 -8.53 -6.79 0.24
CA ASN A 74 -9.24 -5.53 0.40
C ASN A 74 -10.13 -5.20 -0.81
N LEU A 75 -9.66 -5.49 -2.02
CA LEU A 75 -10.42 -5.20 -3.23
C LEU A 75 -11.59 -6.17 -3.44
N LEU A 76 -11.33 -7.47 -3.32
CA LEU A 76 -12.27 -8.53 -3.71
C LEU A 76 -13.22 -8.93 -2.58
N CYS A 77 -12.81 -8.75 -1.33
CA CYS A 77 -13.48 -9.25 -0.13
C CYS A 77 -13.66 -8.14 0.93
N ALA A 78 -13.88 -6.89 0.51
CA ALA A 78 -13.90 -5.73 1.40
C ALA A 78 -14.84 -5.90 2.60
N GLU A 79 -16.02 -6.47 2.38
CA GLU A 79 -17.02 -6.72 3.40
C GLU A 79 -16.50 -7.74 4.45
N ALA A 80 -15.88 -8.83 4.02
CA ALA A 80 -15.26 -9.81 4.92
C ALA A 80 -14.07 -9.23 5.69
N VAL A 81 -13.31 -8.30 5.07
CA VAL A 81 -12.24 -7.56 5.78
C VAL A 81 -12.84 -6.72 6.91
N LEU A 82 -13.93 -5.99 6.66
CA LEU A 82 -14.61 -5.20 7.69
C LEU A 82 -15.14 -6.09 8.82
N GLU A 83 -15.79 -7.22 8.47
CA GLU A 83 -16.28 -8.19 9.45
C GLU A 83 -15.15 -8.77 10.32
N GLY A 84 -14.01 -9.11 9.71
CA GLY A 84 -12.83 -9.58 10.43
C GLY A 84 -12.27 -8.57 11.44
N TYR A 85 -12.54 -7.28 11.23
CA TYR A 85 -12.21 -6.19 12.15
C TYR A 85 -13.36 -5.80 13.09
N GLY A 86 -14.51 -6.50 13.02
CA GLY A 86 -15.68 -6.23 13.85
C GLY A 86 -16.45 -4.98 13.44
N TRP A 87 -16.29 -4.50 12.21
CA TRP A 87 -16.89 -3.26 11.73
C TRP A 87 -18.14 -3.48 10.87
N SER A 88 -18.96 -2.43 10.80
CA SER A 88 -20.18 -2.47 10.00
C SER A 88 -19.90 -2.53 8.50
N THR A 89 -20.51 -3.52 7.84
CA THR A 89 -20.57 -3.65 6.38
C THR A 89 -21.70 -2.84 5.75
N SER A 90 -22.67 -2.36 6.54
CA SER A 90 -23.79 -1.54 6.04
C SER A 90 -23.38 -0.10 5.73
N ASN A 91 -22.22 0.34 6.22
CA ASN A 91 -21.66 1.64 5.89
C ASN A 91 -20.90 1.57 4.55
N ALA A 92 -21.54 2.06 3.48
CA ALA A 92 -20.94 2.12 2.15
C ALA A 92 -19.59 2.85 2.13
N GLN A 93 -19.36 3.85 3.01
CA GLN A 93 -18.08 4.55 3.09
C GLN A 93 -16.93 3.64 3.52
N ASN A 94 -17.19 2.75 4.49
CA ASN A 94 -16.19 1.80 4.95
C ASN A 94 -15.83 0.81 3.84
N VAL A 95 -16.82 0.25 3.15
CA VAL A 95 -16.61 -0.70 2.04
C VAL A 95 -15.81 -0.04 0.91
N ILE A 96 -16.18 1.18 0.52
CA ILE A 96 -15.49 1.92 -0.54
C ILE A 96 -14.06 2.28 -0.12
N ALA A 97 -13.83 2.68 1.13
CA ALA A 97 -12.50 2.98 1.63
C ALA A 97 -11.58 1.74 1.62
N VAL A 98 -12.09 0.58 2.02
CA VAL A 98 -11.35 -0.69 1.96
C VAL A 98 -11.02 -1.05 0.50
N LYS A 99 -11.97 -0.96 -0.42
CA LYS A 99 -11.72 -1.20 -1.86
C LYS A 99 -10.68 -0.23 -2.43
N GLY A 100 -10.76 1.06 -2.06
CA GLY A 100 -9.79 2.06 -2.44
C GLY A 100 -8.38 1.77 -1.91
N ALA A 101 -8.26 1.35 -0.65
CA ALA A 101 -7.00 0.86 -0.08
C ALA A 101 -6.49 -0.39 -0.81
N GLY A 102 -7.39 -1.28 -1.25
CA GLY A 102 -7.07 -2.44 -2.07
C GLY A 102 -6.44 -2.08 -3.42
N PHE A 103 -7.06 -1.16 -4.17
CA PHE A 103 -6.49 -0.65 -5.42
C PHE A 103 -5.12 0.02 -5.21
N ALA A 104 -4.98 0.85 -4.18
CA ALA A 104 -3.71 1.52 -3.89
C ALA A 104 -2.60 0.52 -3.52
N ALA A 105 -2.90 -0.46 -2.67
CA ALA A 105 -1.96 -1.51 -2.32
C ALA A 105 -1.58 -2.36 -3.55
N LEU A 106 -2.54 -2.76 -4.38
CA LEU A 106 -2.26 -3.50 -5.61
C LEU A 106 -1.46 -2.70 -6.62
N ALA A 107 -1.73 -1.40 -6.78
CA ALA A 107 -0.93 -0.54 -7.65
C ALA A 107 0.52 -0.45 -7.17
N ASN A 108 0.71 -0.30 -5.86
CA ASN A 108 2.03 -0.25 -5.26
C ASN A 108 2.79 -1.57 -5.41
N THR A 109 2.10 -2.68 -5.16
CA THR A 109 2.63 -4.03 -5.38
C THR A 109 2.98 -4.24 -6.85
N TRP A 110 2.10 -3.91 -7.79
CA TRP A 110 2.33 -4.17 -9.20
C TRP A 110 3.53 -3.38 -9.73
N MET A 111 3.65 -2.11 -9.35
CA MET A 111 4.83 -1.30 -9.68
C MET A 111 6.12 -1.91 -9.13
N ASN A 112 6.14 -2.29 -7.85
CA ASN A 112 7.30 -2.92 -7.24
C ASN A 112 7.63 -4.28 -7.86
N TYR A 113 6.63 -5.07 -8.25
CA TYR A 113 6.84 -6.32 -8.96
C TYR A 113 7.57 -6.06 -10.29
N GLN A 114 7.10 -5.08 -11.07
CA GLN A 114 7.74 -4.73 -12.33
C GLN A 114 9.17 -4.26 -12.11
N TYR A 115 9.41 -3.40 -11.11
CA TYR A 115 10.73 -2.82 -10.86
C TYR A 115 11.73 -3.81 -10.25
N LEU A 116 11.33 -4.52 -9.19
CA LEU A 116 12.20 -5.42 -8.41
C LEU A 116 12.31 -6.82 -9.01
N VAL A 117 11.20 -7.38 -9.49
CA VAL A 117 11.13 -8.82 -9.86
C VAL A 117 11.27 -8.99 -11.37
N ALA A 118 10.54 -8.22 -12.16
CA ALA A 118 10.59 -8.30 -13.61
C ALA A 118 11.79 -7.55 -14.21
N GLY A 119 12.47 -6.70 -13.43
CA GLY A 119 13.62 -5.91 -13.89
C GLY A 119 13.23 -4.86 -14.93
N ALA A 120 11.98 -4.39 -14.91
CA ALA A 120 11.52 -3.34 -15.79
C ALA A 120 12.19 -2.00 -15.44
N ASP A 121 12.36 -1.13 -16.44
CA ASP A 121 12.82 0.23 -16.20
C ASP A 121 11.81 1.04 -15.36
N SER A 122 12.26 2.17 -14.81
CA SER A 122 11.44 3.04 -13.96
C SER A 122 10.15 3.48 -14.65
N ASN A 123 10.17 3.81 -15.95
CA ASN A 123 9.00 4.28 -16.68
C ASN A 123 7.95 3.18 -16.82
N THR A 124 8.38 1.97 -17.20
CA THR A 124 7.51 0.80 -17.32
C THR A 124 6.90 0.44 -15.98
N ALA A 125 7.70 0.45 -14.90
CA ALA A 125 7.20 0.21 -13.55
C ALA A 125 6.17 1.27 -13.11
N LEU A 126 6.49 2.55 -13.22
CA LEU A 126 5.60 3.66 -12.87
C LEU A 126 4.30 3.64 -13.67
N CYS A 127 4.39 3.42 -15.00
CA CYS A 127 3.24 3.29 -15.89
C CYS A 127 2.33 2.15 -15.44
N SER A 128 2.90 1.00 -15.08
CA SER A 128 2.13 -0.17 -14.66
C SER A 128 1.36 0.04 -13.36
N GLY A 129 2.00 0.66 -12.35
CA GLY A 129 1.34 0.99 -11.08
C GLY A 129 0.25 2.04 -11.25
N LEU A 130 0.55 3.10 -12.00
CA LEU A 130 -0.40 4.17 -12.28
C LEU A 130 -1.63 3.65 -13.04
N ALA A 131 -1.47 2.67 -13.95
CA ALA A 131 -2.59 2.03 -14.63
C ALA A 131 -3.56 1.34 -13.65
N VAL A 132 -3.05 0.68 -12.60
CA VAL A 132 -3.90 0.04 -11.58
C VAL A 132 -4.66 1.10 -10.76
N HIS A 133 -4.00 2.19 -10.38
CA HIS A 133 -4.66 3.33 -9.73
C HIS A 133 -5.77 3.93 -10.61
N TRP A 134 -5.47 4.14 -11.89
CA TRP A 134 -6.42 4.65 -12.87
C TRP A 134 -7.65 3.74 -13.01
N ILE A 135 -7.47 2.41 -13.04
CA ILE A 135 -8.58 1.45 -13.03
C ILE A 135 -9.44 1.61 -11.78
N GLY A 136 -8.83 1.83 -10.62
CA GLY A 136 -9.55 2.07 -9.36
C GLY A 136 -10.41 3.34 -9.41
N GLY A 137 -9.86 4.44 -9.93
CA GLY A 137 -10.61 5.68 -10.11
C GLY A 137 -11.78 5.51 -11.08
N LEU A 138 -11.58 4.79 -12.19
CA LEU A 138 -12.62 4.51 -13.17
C LEU A 138 -13.74 3.67 -12.55
N ALA A 139 -13.38 2.62 -11.80
CA ALA A 139 -14.33 1.80 -11.06
C ALA A 139 -15.17 2.64 -10.08
N ALA A 140 -14.54 3.56 -9.35
CA ALA A 140 -15.25 4.46 -8.43
C ALA A 140 -16.29 5.33 -9.15
N LEU A 141 -15.97 5.88 -10.33
CA LEU A 141 -16.92 6.66 -11.13
C LEU A 141 -18.07 5.80 -11.67
N ILE A 142 -17.76 4.64 -12.25
CA ILE A 142 -18.77 3.70 -12.79
C ILE A 142 -19.74 3.27 -11.69
N ASN A 143 -19.23 2.99 -10.50
CA ASN A 143 -20.02 2.56 -9.35
C ASN A 143 -20.73 3.70 -8.63
N LYS A 144 -20.54 4.97 -9.05
CA LYS A 144 -21.08 6.16 -8.39
C LYS A 144 -20.66 6.28 -6.92
N ASP A 145 -19.47 5.77 -6.58
CA ASP A 145 -18.95 5.77 -5.22
C ASP A 145 -18.77 7.18 -4.62
N PRO A 146 -18.43 8.24 -5.40
CA PRO A 146 -18.38 9.58 -4.86
C PRO A 146 -19.71 10.04 -4.22
N ALA A 147 -20.84 9.75 -4.87
CA ALA A 147 -22.15 10.08 -4.34
C ALA A 147 -22.44 9.31 -3.04
N LYS A 148 -22.06 8.02 -2.96
CA LYS A 148 -22.24 7.19 -1.76
C LYS A 148 -21.37 7.65 -0.58
N THR A 149 -20.25 8.30 -0.86
CA THR A 149 -19.31 8.79 0.15
C THR A 149 -19.46 10.28 0.49
N GLY A 150 -20.40 10.98 -0.17
CA GLY A 150 -20.57 12.42 0.01
C GLY A 150 -19.39 13.24 -0.53
N THR A 151 -18.63 12.68 -1.48
CA THR A 151 -17.55 13.36 -2.20
C THR A 151 -18.02 13.76 -3.60
N LYS A 152 -17.28 14.65 -4.27
CA LYS A 152 -17.68 15.13 -5.61
C LYS A 152 -17.09 14.24 -6.70
N ALA A 153 -17.94 13.74 -7.60
CA ALA A 153 -17.49 12.95 -8.76
C ALA A 153 -16.50 13.72 -9.65
N SER A 154 -16.62 15.05 -9.72
CA SER A 154 -15.68 15.91 -10.44
C SER A 154 -14.25 15.84 -9.90
N GLY A 155 -14.07 15.61 -8.59
CA GLY A 155 -12.74 15.43 -7.99
C GLY A 155 -12.06 14.16 -8.48
N VAL A 156 -12.80 13.04 -8.50
CA VAL A 156 -12.30 11.76 -9.03
C VAL A 156 -12.06 11.84 -10.55
N ALA A 157 -12.94 12.51 -11.29
CA ALA A 157 -12.76 12.71 -12.73
C ALA A 157 -11.53 13.57 -13.06
N ALA A 158 -11.27 14.63 -12.30
CA ALA A 158 -10.08 15.45 -12.47
C ALA A 158 -8.79 14.65 -12.21
N TRP A 159 -8.78 13.83 -11.15
CA TRP A 159 -7.67 12.91 -10.86
C TRP A 159 -7.43 11.91 -12.00
N LEU A 160 -8.50 11.28 -12.50
CA LEU A 160 -8.39 10.37 -13.65
C LEU A 160 -7.84 11.06 -14.90
N ALA A 161 -8.21 12.31 -15.16
CA ALA A 161 -7.69 13.05 -16.30
C ALA A 161 -6.17 13.30 -16.16
N ILE A 162 -5.71 13.67 -14.97
CA ILE A 162 -4.27 13.83 -14.66
C ILE A 162 -3.54 12.50 -14.84
N ASP A 163 -4.05 11.43 -14.24
CA ASP A 163 -3.48 10.09 -14.36
C ASP A 163 -3.44 9.62 -15.81
N SER A 164 -4.50 9.87 -16.59
CA SER A 164 -4.57 9.51 -18.01
C SER A 164 -3.49 10.23 -18.83
N ALA A 165 -3.29 11.52 -18.58
CA ALA A 165 -2.28 12.30 -19.28
C ALA A 165 -0.87 11.77 -18.97
N VAL A 166 -0.55 11.57 -17.69
CA VAL A 166 0.77 11.07 -17.28
C VAL A 166 0.98 9.63 -17.73
N LEU A 167 -0.03 8.76 -17.63
CA LEU A 167 0.03 7.38 -18.10
C LEU A 167 0.29 7.33 -19.61
N TYR A 168 -0.42 8.14 -20.39
CA TYR A 168 -0.17 8.26 -21.82
C TYR A 168 1.27 8.75 -22.10
N GLY A 169 1.71 9.80 -21.41
CA GLY A 169 3.07 10.32 -21.54
C GLY A 169 4.15 9.28 -21.21
N LEU A 170 4.01 8.54 -20.10
CA LEU A 170 4.91 7.45 -19.70
C LEU A 170 4.92 6.33 -20.76
N SER A 171 3.75 5.95 -21.29
CA SER A 171 3.64 4.91 -22.34
C SER A 171 4.34 5.29 -23.66
N LYS A 172 4.58 6.58 -23.87
CA LYS A 172 5.29 7.13 -25.02
C LYS A 172 6.72 7.58 -24.70
N ASN A 173 7.18 7.34 -23.47
CA ASN A 173 8.46 7.84 -22.96
C ASN A 173 8.63 9.36 -23.18
N ALA A 174 7.54 10.12 -23.01
CA ALA A 174 7.60 11.57 -23.15
C ALA A 174 8.42 12.17 -22.01
N ASP A 175 9.36 13.06 -22.34
CA ASP A 175 10.28 13.67 -21.37
C ASP A 175 9.55 14.38 -20.23
N TRP A 176 8.46 15.09 -20.55
CA TRP A 176 7.69 15.82 -19.54
C TRP A 176 7.06 14.89 -18.50
N ALA A 177 6.58 13.72 -18.92
CA ALA A 177 5.91 12.76 -18.04
C ALA A 177 6.92 12.03 -17.16
N THR A 178 8.04 11.61 -17.75
CA THR A 178 9.16 10.92 -17.08
C THR A 178 9.82 11.82 -16.04
N ASN A 179 10.10 13.08 -16.38
CA ASN A 179 10.91 13.96 -15.53
C ASN A 179 10.09 14.80 -14.54
N TYR A 180 8.86 15.17 -14.89
CA TYR A 180 8.05 16.11 -14.10
C TYR A 180 6.67 15.55 -13.74
N GLY A 181 5.95 15.00 -14.72
CA GLY A 181 4.56 14.56 -14.54
C GLY A 181 4.41 13.53 -13.42
N ILE A 182 5.21 12.46 -13.45
CA ILE A 182 5.14 11.42 -12.44
C ILE A 182 5.60 11.89 -11.06
N LYS A 183 6.61 12.80 -10.99
CA LYS A 183 7.05 13.39 -9.72
C LYS A 183 5.97 14.29 -9.13
N ALA A 184 5.25 15.05 -9.95
CA ALA A 184 4.14 15.87 -9.51
C ALA A 184 3.00 15.01 -8.92
N ILE A 185 2.61 13.93 -9.61
CA ILE A 185 1.64 12.96 -9.08
C ILE A 185 2.14 12.37 -7.76
N ALA A 186 3.40 11.96 -7.71
CA ALA A 186 3.98 11.32 -6.54
C ALA A 186 4.04 12.26 -5.31
N VAL A 187 4.43 13.53 -5.51
CA VAL A 187 4.36 14.56 -4.46
C VAL A 187 2.92 14.79 -4.01
N LEU A 188 1.98 14.88 -4.96
CA LEU A 188 0.58 15.12 -4.62
C LEU A 188 -0.02 13.94 -3.84
N ALA A 189 0.30 12.70 -4.22
CA ALA A 189 -0.09 11.50 -3.48
C ALA A 189 0.56 11.46 -2.08
N LEU A 190 1.85 11.79 -1.98
CA LEU A 190 2.57 11.86 -0.71
C LEU A 190 1.92 12.85 0.27
N LEU A 191 1.64 14.07 -0.20
CA LEU A 191 1.08 15.15 0.61
C LEU A 191 -0.41 14.92 0.94
N SER A 192 -1.21 14.51 -0.04
CA SER A 192 -2.64 14.26 0.19
C SER A 192 -2.86 13.03 1.08
N GLY A 193 -2.10 11.96 0.84
CA GLY A 193 -2.11 10.78 1.71
C GLY A 193 -1.60 11.10 3.12
N GLY A 194 -0.53 11.89 3.23
CA GLY A 194 -0.01 12.36 4.51
C GLY A 194 -1.04 13.18 5.30
N LEU A 195 -1.78 14.08 4.63
CA LEU A 195 -2.85 14.84 5.26
C LEU A 195 -4.00 13.93 5.70
N MET A 196 -4.42 12.97 4.87
CA MET A 196 -5.46 11.98 5.24
C MET A 196 -5.04 11.13 6.45
N ALA A 197 -3.76 10.74 6.53
CA ALA A 197 -3.22 9.99 7.65
C ALA A 197 -3.12 10.84 8.93
N ALA A 198 -2.82 12.13 8.80
CA ALA A 198 -2.69 13.03 9.95
C ALA A 198 -4.06 13.52 10.47
N ASP A 199 -4.93 13.95 9.56
CA ASP A 199 -6.24 14.55 9.79
C ASP A 199 -7.24 14.01 8.74
N PRO A 200 -7.87 12.85 9.00
CA PRO A 200 -8.82 12.21 8.10
C PRO A 200 -9.95 13.11 7.60
N ALA A 201 -10.49 13.96 8.48
CA ALA A 201 -11.61 14.84 8.15
C ALA A 201 -11.18 15.89 7.12
N ARG A 202 -10.04 16.55 7.38
CA ARG A 202 -9.48 17.55 6.45
C ARG A 202 -8.96 16.92 5.17
N GLY A 203 -8.42 15.71 5.24
CA GLY A 203 -8.04 14.91 4.08
C GLY A 203 -9.21 14.70 3.12
N LEU A 204 -10.38 14.28 3.62
CA LEU A 204 -11.58 14.13 2.78
C LEU A 204 -12.13 15.44 2.21
N GLN A 205 -11.90 16.58 2.87
CA GLN A 205 -12.30 17.89 2.33
C GLN A 205 -11.55 18.23 1.04
N LEU A 206 -10.30 17.79 0.87
CA LEU A 206 -9.58 17.92 -0.40
C LEU A 206 -10.28 17.20 -1.56
N TYR A 207 -11.05 16.14 -1.25
CA TYR A 207 -11.83 15.37 -2.21
C TYR A 207 -13.30 15.85 -2.28
N GLY A 208 -13.56 17.05 -1.77
CA GLY A 208 -14.83 17.74 -1.90
C GLY A 208 -15.90 17.30 -0.89
N ARG A 209 -15.54 16.57 0.18
CA ARG A 209 -16.44 16.37 1.32
C ARG A 209 -16.84 17.74 1.88
N ASN A 210 -18.13 17.96 2.06
CA ASN A 210 -18.65 19.19 2.61
C ASN A 210 -18.09 19.42 4.03
N ALA A 211 -17.57 20.62 4.31
CA ALA A 211 -17.10 21.00 5.64
C ALA A 211 -18.22 21.00 6.69
N ALA A 212 -19.47 21.17 6.27
CA ALA A 212 -20.66 21.05 7.12
C ALA A 212 -21.20 19.62 7.25
N ALA A 213 -20.55 18.62 6.65
CA ALA A 213 -20.95 17.22 6.81
C ALA A 213 -20.78 16.78 8.27
N PRO A 214 -21.58 15.81 8.75
CA PRO A 214 -21.42 15.24 10.08
C PRO A 214 -19.97 14.78 10.32
N PRO A 215 -19.51 14.77 11.59
CA PRO A 215 -18.22 14.21 11.96
C PRO A 215 -18.06 12.78 11.42
N LEU A 216 -16.82 12.42 11.11
CA LEU A 216 -16.49 11.04 10.78
C LEU A 216 -16.79 10.13 11.97
N SER A 217 -17.37 8.96 11.71
CA SER A 217 -17.34 7.88 12.70
C SER A 217 -15.89 7.46 12.95
N THR A 218 -15.63 6.86 14.10
CA THR A 218 -14.29 6.35 14.44
C THR A 218 -13.78 5.36 13.40
N GLU A 219 -14.63 4.46 12.91
CA GLU A 219 -14.30 3.46 11.89
C GLU A 219 -13.91 4.13 10.57
N THR A 220 -14.70 5.10 10.10
CA THR A 220 -14.41 5.78 8.84
C THR A 220 -13.15 6.64 8.97
N ALA A 221 -12.91 7.28 10.12
CA ALA A 221 -11.67 8.01 10.37
C ALA A 221 -10.43 7.09 10.33
N LEU A 222 -10.50 5.91 10.94
CA LEU A 222 -9.44 4.89 10.89
C LEU A 222 -9.18 4.40 9.46
N MET A 223 -10.23 4.16 8.68
CA MET A 223 -10.10 3.75 7.28
C MET A 223 -9.47 4.81 6.40
N VAL A 224 -9.85 6.07 6.58
CA VAL A 224 -9.25 7.19 5.86
C VAL A 224 -7.79 7.40 6.29
N GLU A 225 -7.47 7.23 7.58
CA GLU A 225 -6.09 7.28 8.08
C GLU A 225 -5.23 6.19 7.40
N ALA A 226 -5.72 4.95 7.38
CA ALA A 226 -5.03 3.82 6.74
C ALA A 226 -4.88 4.01 5.22
N HIS A 227 -5.94 4.44 4.54
CA HIS A 227 -5.90 4.76 3.11
C HIS A 227 -4.87 5.87 2.82
N GLY A 228 -4.86 6.93 3.64
CA GLY A 228 -3.90 8.01 3.55
C GLY A 228 -2.46 7.54 3.70
N ALA A 229 -2.20 6.65 4.66
CA ALA A 229 -0.87 6.08 4.85
C ALA A 229 -0.40 5.25 3.66
N ILE A 230 -1.29 4.43 3.07
CA ILE A 230 -0.99 3.65 1.86
C ILE A 230 -0.74 4.57 0.65
N LEU A 231 -1.56 5.60 0.48
CA LEU A 231 -1.40 6.58 -0.60
C LEU A 231 -0.09 7.36 -0.45
N SER A 232 0.25 7.75 0.79
CA SER A 232 1.50 8.44 1.10
C SER A 232 2.72 7.54 0.82
N GLY A 233 2.64 6.26 1.20
CA GLY A 233 3.63 5.25 0.84
C GLY A 233 3.76 5.07 -0.68
N GLY A 234 2.64 5.09 -1.39
CA GLY A 234 2.58 5.13 -2.86
C GLY A 234 3.35 6.30 -3.46
N GLY A 235 3.12 7.51 -2.93
CA GLY A 235 3.83 8.72 -3.33
C GLY A 235 5.34 8.65 -3.08
N ALA A 236 5.76 8.23 -1.88
CA ALA A 236 7.17 8.08 -1.54
C ALA A 236 7.88 7.10 -2.47
N MET A 237 7.23 5.98 -2.75
CA MET A 237 7.72 4.94 -3.64
C MET A 237 7.80 5.41 -5.10
N MET A 238 6.75 6.06 -5.63
CA MET A 238 6.78 6.63 -6.98
C MET A 238 7.94 7.65 -7.13
N LEU A 239 8.17 8.50 -6.13
CA LEU A 239 9.31 9.41 -6.11
C LEU A 239 10.65 8.66 -6.13
N ALA A 240 10.77 7.58 -5.35
CA ALA A 240 11.98 6.78 -5.29
C ALA A 240 12.30 6.10 -6.63
N VAL A 241 11.29 5.47 -7.27
CA VAL A 241 11.44 4.87 -8.62
C VAL A 241 11.81 5.92 -9.66
N ALA A 242 11.12 7.07 -9.64
CA ALA A 242 11.38 8.19 -10.56
C ALA A 242 12.74 8.88 -10.31
N SER A 243 13.38 8.61 -9.17
CA SER A 243 14.70 9.12 -8.81
C SER A 243 15.82 8.07 -9.01
N GLY A 244 15.49 6.91 -9.57
CA GLY A 244 16.46 5.84 -9.82
C GLY A 244 17.00 5.19 -8.54
N ILE A 245 16.23 5.22 -7.45
CA ILE A 245 16.60 4.52 -6.21
C ILE A 245 16.51 3.01 -6.44
N GLU A 246 17.44 2.26 -5.85
CA GLU A 246 17.49 0.80 -5.92
C GLU A 246 16.17 0.16 -5.46
N ALA A 247 15.74 -0.89 -6.17
CA ALA A 247 14.40 -1.46 -6.06
C ALA A 247 14.03 -2.00 -4.67
N THR A 248 14.96 -2.61 -3.93
CA THR A 248 14.68 -3.07 -2.56
C THR A 248 14.44 -1.89 -1.61
N LYS A 249 15.20 -0.80 -1.73
CA LYS A 249 14.97 0.44 -0.97
C LYS A 249 13.64 1.10 -1.28
N VAL A 250 13.23 1.08 -2.56
CA VAL A 250 11.91 1.58 -2.98
C VAL A 250 10.78 0.89 -2.20
N VAL A 251 10.85 -0.44 -2.05
CA VAL A 251 9.89 -1.20 -1.22
C VAL A 251 9.94 -0.72 0.23
N GLY A 252 11.12 -0.58 0.82
CA GLY A 252 11.29 -0.07 2.18
C GLY A 252 10.63 1.28 2.42
N TYR A 253 10.85 2.24 1.51
CA TYR A 253 10.26 3.58 1.60
C TYR A 253 8.72 3.57 1.52
N ALA A 254 8.13 2.65 0.75
CA ALA A 254 6.68 2.50 0.68
C ALA A 254 6.06 2.13 2.03
N PHE A 255 6.77 1.38 2.88
CA PHE A 255 6.27 0.93 4.19
C PHE A 255 6.49 1.93 5.33
N ILE A 256 7.27 3.00 5.13
CA ILE A 256 7.52 4.01 6.18
C ILE A 256 6.19 4.67 6.63
N PRO A 257 5.37 5.26 5.74
CA PRO A 257 4.14 5.94 6.18
C PRO A 257 3.15 4.97 6.83
N PHE A 258 3.05 3.74 6.31
CA PHE A 258 2.19 2.71 6.88
C PHE A 258 2.61 2.31 8.30
N THR A 259 3.90 2.07 8.52
CA THR A 259 4.44 1.73 9.84
C THR A 259 4.19 2.86 10.85
N LEU A 260 4.43 4.11 10.45
CA LEU A 260 4.19 5.27 11.30
C LEU A 260 2.69 5.44 11.64
N ALA A 261 1.80 5.22 10.68
CA ALA A 261 0.35 5.26 10.92
C ALA A 261 -0.09 4.17 11.90
N LEU A 262 0.42 2.94 11.78
CA LEU A 262 0.14 1.88 12.74
C LEU A 262 0.64 2.22 14.15
N ILE A 263 1.88 2.70 14.28
CA ILE A 263 2.46 3.13 15.56
C ILE A 263 1.61 4.24 16.19
N LYS A 264 1.23 5.25 15.40
CA LYS A 264 0.36 6.34 15.83
C LYS A 264 -0.97 5.79 16.35
N SER A 265 -1.66 4.98 15.54
CA SER A 265 -2.99 4.46 15.87
C SER A 265 -3.02 3.50 17.06
N VAL A 266 -1.98 2.68 17.25
CA VAL A 266 -1.88 1.73 18.37
C VAL A 266 -1.39 2.43 19.65
N PHE A 267 -0.28 3.17 19.59
CA PHE A 267 0.43 3.60 20.79
C PHE A 267 0.19 5.07 21.18
N ILE A 268 -0.07 5.95 20.21
CA ILE A 268 -0.16 7.41 20.47
C ILE A 268 -1.62 7.83 20.64
N THR A 269 -2.42 7.67 19.58
CA THR A 269 -3.82 8.12 19.56
C THR A 269 -4.78 7.08 20.12
N LYS A 270 -4.34 5.82 20.21
CA LYS A 270 -5.12 4.66 20.66
C LYS A 270 -6.45 4.53 19.91
N GLN A 271 -6.48 4.89 18.62
CA GLN A 271 -7.71 4.90 17.84
C GLN A 271 -8.32 3.50 17.71
N TYR A 272 -7.52 2.45 17.55
CA TYR A 272 -8.02 1.07 17.49
C TYR A 272 -8.72 0.66 18.80
N GLN A 273 -8.17 1.01 19.95
CA GLN A 273 -8.80 0.74 21.25
C GLN A 273 -10.10 1.54 21.41
N LYS A 274 -10.10 2.82 20.99
CA LYS A 274 -11.31 3.67 21.00
C LYS A 274 -12.40 3.15 20.06
N ALA A 275 -12.03 2.42 19.01
CA ALA A 275 -12.95 1.73 18.11
C ALA A 275 -13.37 0.34 18.62
N GLY A 276 -12.94 -0.08 19.82
CA GLY A 276 -13.28 -1.39 20.39
C GLY A 276 -12.53 -2.57 19.76
N MET A 277 -11.44 -2.31 19.03
CA MET A 277 -10.69 -3.35 18.32
C MET A 277 -9.61 -3.98 19.20
N ASP A 278 -9.34 -5.27 18.98
CA ASP A 278 -8.14 -5.93 19.51
C ASP A 278 -6.89 -5.37 18.85
N THR A 279 -5.97 -4.83 19.66
CA THR A 279 -4.70 -4.27 19.17
C THR A 279 -3.63 -5.33 18.90
N ALA A 280 -3.77 -6.56 19.40
CA ALA A 280 -2.73 -7.58 19.29
C ALA A 280 -2.32 -7.89 17.82
N PRO A 281 -3.25 -8.04 16.86
CA PRO A 281 -2.89 -8.24 15.46
C PRO A 281 -2.08 -7.07 14.88
N PHE A 282 -2.37 -5.84 15.29
CA PHE A 282 -1.69 -4.64 14.79
C PHE A 282 -0.26 -4.51 15.32
N ILE A 283 0.03 -5.03 16.52
CA ILE A 283 1.40 -5.10 17.04
C ILE A 283 2.25 -6.04 16.18
N GLY A 284 1.67 -7.17 15.75
CA GLY A 284 2.34 -8.07 14.80
C GLY A 284 2.65 -7.39 13.47
N TRP A 285 1.70 -6.62 12.93
CA TRP A 285 1.92 -5.80 11.72
C TRP A 285 3.03 -4.77 11.92
N ILE A 286 3.05 -4.05 13.04
CA ILE A 286 4.10 -3.05 13.34
C ILE A 286 5.48 -3.71 13.38
N ALA A 287 5.62 -4.84 14.07
CA ALA A 287 6.89 -5.55 14.15
C ALA A 287 7.37 -5.97 12.76
N MET A 288 6.47 -6.54 11.96
CA MET A 288 6.79 -6.99 10.61
C MET A 288 7.17 -5.83 9.68
N THR A 289 6.40 -4.74 9.66
CA THR A 289 6.70 -3.60 8.79
C THR A 289 7.92 -2.82 9.26
N ALA A 290 8.21 -2.79 10.56
CA ALA A 290 9.46 -2.26 11.09
C ALA A 290 10.67 -3.09 10.65
N VAL A 291 10.56 -4.42 10.56
CA VAL A 291 11.61 -5.27 9.96
C VAL A 291 11.81 -4.95 8.49
N PHE A 292 10.73 -4.74 7.73
CA PHE A 292 10.83 -4.33 6.32
C PHE A 292 11.56 -2.99 6.19
N VAL A 293 11.12 -1.97 6.92
CA VAL A 293 11.77 -0.64 6.89
C VAL A 293 13.22 -0.73 7.35
N GLY A 294 13.49 -1.42 8.46
CA GLY A 294 14.83 -1.56 9.02
C GLY A 294 15.80 -2.26 8.07
N THR A 295 15.36 -3.34 7.42
CA THR A 295 16.20 -4.14 6.51
C THR A 295 16.38 -3.48 5.14
N LEU A 296 15.33 -2.81 4.64
CA LEU A 296 15.30 -2.32 3.27
C LEU A 296 15.78 -0.87 3.16
N CYS A 297 15.69 -0.07 4.22
CA CYS A 297 16.09 1.35 4.17
C CYS A 297 17.51 1.63 4.69
N PHE A 298 18.07 0.76 5.55
CA PHE A 298 19.30 1.01 6.31
C PHE A 298 20.30 -0.14 6.20
#